data_AF-A0A7X4CME3-F1
#
_entry.id   AF-A0A7X4CME3-F1
#
_cell.length_a   1.000
_cell.length_b   1.000
_cell.length_c   1.000
_cell.angle_alpha   90.00
_cell.angle_beta   90.00
_cell.angle_gamma   90.00
#
_symmetry.space_group_name_H-M   'P 1'
#
loop_
_entity.id
_entity.type
_entity.pdbx_description
1 polymer ?
#
loop_
_entity_poly.entity_id
_entity_poly.type
_entity_poly.pdbx_seq_one_letter_code
_entity_poly.pdbx_strand_id
1 'polypeptide(L)' 'MPVLDTRLDTRNEAFQQNKAEMLEALDEIQALLDEAAKGGGPEAMARLA' A
#
# COMPACT_ATOMS: atom_id res chain seq x y z
N MET A 1 3.55 7.06 -31.24
CA MET A 1 2.71 6.92 -30.04
C MET A 1 2.22 8.30 -29.67
N PRO A 2 0.91 8.52 -29.45
CA PRO A 2 0.43 9.81 -28.99
C PRO A 2 0.96 10.07 -27.58
N VAL A 3 1.44 11.28 -27.33
CA VAL A 3 1.87 11.72 -26.00
C VAL A 3 0.62 12.05 -25.19
N LEU A 4 0.57 11.60 -23.94
CA LEU A 4 -0.46 11.99 -22.99
C LEU A 4 0.02 13.23 -22.23
N ASP A 5 -0.60 14.37 -22.52
CA ASP A 5 -0.33 15.61 -21.79
C ASP A 5 -1.13 15.62 -20.48
N THR A 6 -0.46 15.21 -19.40
CA THR A 6 -1.03 15.27 -18.06
C THR A 6 -1.20 16.71 -17.59
N ARG A 7 -2.34 16.99 -16.95
CA ARG A 7 -2.61 18.27 -16.27
C ARG A 7 -2.38 18.20 -14.77
N LEU A 8 -1.80 17.09 -14.30
CA LEU A 8 -1.52 16.85 -12.89
C LEU A 8 -0.33 17.74 -12.46
N ASP A 9 -0.60 18.70 -11.57
CA ASP A 9 0.45 19.45 -10.91
C ASP A 9 0.88 18.74 -9.63
N THR A 10 2.06 18.14 -9.67
CA THR A 10 2.62 17.40 -8.53
C THR A 10 3.04 18.28 -7.37
N ARG A 11 3.05 19.62 -7.52
CA ARG A 11 3.46 20.54 -6.45
C ARG A 11 2.27 21.15 -5.71
N ASN A 12 1.06 20.97 -6.23
CA ASN A 12 -0.12 21.53 -5.60
C ASN A 12 -0.48 20.75 -4.31
N GLU A 13 -1.18 21.44 -3.42
CA GLU A 13 -1.54 20.90 -2.11
C GLU A 13 -2.45 19.67 -2.21
N ALA A 14 -3.43 19.70 -3.12
CA ALA A 14 -4.36 18.59 -3.33
C ALA A 14 -3.64 17.30 -3.77
N PHE A 15 -2.65 17.39 -4.65
CA PHE A 15 -1.85 16.25 -5.08
C PHE A 15 -1.00 15.72 -3.93
N GLN A 16 -0.38 16.60 -3.14
CA GLN A 16 0.42 16.19 -2.00
C GLN A 16 -0.45 15.50 -0.93
N GLN A 17 -1.65 16.01 -0.67
CA GLN A 17 -2.61 15.39 0.22
C GLN A 17 -3.07 14.03 -0.30
N ASN A 18 -3.54 13.95 -1.55
CA ASN A 18 -3.96 12.68 -2.15
C ASN A 18 -2.84 11.63 -2.14
N LYS A 19 -1.60 12.07 -2.37
CA LYS A 19 -0.42 11.21 -2.31
C LYS A 19 -0.19 10.72 -0.87
N ALA A 20 -0.27 11.59 0.12
CA ALA A 20 -0.08 11.21 1.52
C ALA A 20 -1.13 10.20 1.98
N GLU A 21 -2.41 10.46 1.70
CA GLU A 21 -3.52 9.56 2.02
C GLU A 21 -3.36 8.19 1.33
N MET A 22 -2.95 8.19 0.05
CA MET A 22 -2.69 6.93 -0.67
C MET A 22 -1.53 6.14 -0.06
N LEU A 23 -0.45 6.81 0.35
CA LEU A 23 0.69 6.15 0.98
C LEU A 23 0.32 5.55 2.34
N GLU A 24 -0.47 6.27 3.13
CA GLU A 24 -0.99 5.75 4.41
C GLU A 24 -1.82 4.47 4.21
N ALA A 25 -2.72 4.47 3.23
CA ALA A 25 -3.51 3.28 2.90
C ALA A 25 -2.64 2.09 2.44
N LEU A 26 -1.57 2.36 1.68
CA LEU A 26 -0.64 1.32 1.25
C LEU A 26 0.16 0.74 2.42
N ASP A 27 0.56 1.56 3.39
CA ASP A 27 1.23 1.09 4.60
C ASP A 27 0.31 0.20 5.45
N GLU A 28 -0.96 0.56 5.59
CA GLU A 28 -1.97 -0.28 6.26
C GLU A 28 -2.12 -1.64 5.56
N ILE A 29 -2.25 -1.63 4.23
CA ILE A 29 -2.36 -2.86 3.43
C ILE A 29 -1.11 -3.73 3.63
N GLN A 30 0.08 -3.14 3.62
CA GLN A 30 1.32 -3.90 3.81
C GLN A 30 1.36 -4.56 5.20
N ALA A 31 0.95 -3.85 6.24
CA ALA A 31 0.88 -4.41 7.60
C ALA A 31 -0.09 -5.61 7.68
N LEU A 32 -1.26 -5.50 7.03
CA LEU A 32 -2.23 -6.59 6.97
C LEU A 32 -1.71 -7.80 6.18
N LEU A 33 -1.01 -7.55 5.07
CA LEU A 33 -0.37 -8.61 4.29
C LEU A 33 0.74 -9.31 5.07
N ASP A 34 1.56 -8.55 5.81
CA ASP A 34 2.60 -9.10 6.68
C ASP A 34 2.00 -9.93 7.82
N GLU A 35 0.85 -9.53 8.36
CA GLU A 35 0.09 -10.33 9.32
C GLU A 35 -0.41 -11.63 8.69
N ALA A 36 -1.06 -11.55 7.53
CA ALA A 36 -1.57 -12.72 6.82
C ALA A 36 -0.45 -13.70 6.42
N ALA A 37 0.73 -13.18 6.06
CA ALA A 37 1.91 -13.98 5.72
C ALA A 37 2.44 -14.81 6.89
N LYS A 38 2.13 -14.45 8.15
CA LYS A 38 2.45 -15.28 9.33
C LYS A 38 1.60 -16.56 9.41
N GLY A 39 0.64 -16.75 8.51
CA GLY A 39 -0.24 -17.92 8.46
C GLY A 39 -1.25 -17.93 9.61
N GLY A 40 -1.71 -19.11 10.03
CA GLY A 40 -2.69 -19.27 11.12
C GLY A 40 -2.14 -18.97 12.53
N GLY A 41 -1.05 -18.22 12.63
CA GLY A 41 -0.28 -18.01 13.85
C GLY A 41 0.80 -19.07 14.09
N PRO A 42 1.77 -18.78 14.98
CA PRO A 42 2.92 -19.65 15.22
C PRO A 42 2.52 -21.06 15.67
N GLU A 43 1.45 -21.21 16.45
CA GLU A 43 0.94 -22.51 16.89
C GLU A 43 0.37 -23.35 15.76
N ALA A 44 -0.28 -22.74 14.76
CA ALA A 44 -0.83 -23.46 13.61
C ALA A 44 0.28 -23.83 12.62
N MET A 45 1.23 -22.93 12.40
CA MET A 45 2.40 -23.18 11.55
C MET A 45 3.34 -24.25 12.15
N ALA A 46 3.47 -24.33 13.48
CA ALA A 46 4.25 -25.38 14.15
C ALA A 46 3.70 -26.80 13.95
N ARG A 47 2.40 -26.94 13.64
CA ARG A 47 1.78 -28.24 13.33
C ARG A 47 2.03 -28.70 11.90
N LEU A 48 2.47 -27.80 11.02
CA LEU A 48 2.76 -28.05 9.61
C LEU A 48 4.27 -28.26 9.34
N ALA A 49 5.13 -28.02 10.33
CA ALA A 49 6.58 -28.11 10.24
C ALA A 49 7.12 -29.52 10.54
#